data_AF-M4RJN8-F1
#
_entry.id   AF-M4RJN8-F1
#
_cell.length_a   1.000
_cell.length_b   1.000
_cell.length_c   1.000
_cell.angle_alpha   90.00
_cell.angle_beta   90.00
_cell.angle_gamma   90.00
#
_symmetry.space_group_name_H-M   'P 1'
#
loop_
_entity.id
_entity.type
_entity.pdbx_description
1 polymer ?
#
loop_
_entity_poly.entity_id
_entity_poly.type
_entity_poly.pdbx_seq_one_letter_code
_entity_poly.pdbx_strand_id
1 'polypeptide(L)'
;MPNKLVFTLFLMGAFLLCSGCSAPLSNTLTDKPSSMPLTTSDFSGALPISPRIIKGQLDNGITYLIRQNKTPEKRAEIRLIVKAGSILEDDNQQGFAHFVEHMAFNGTEDFDKQEIVEYVESIGMKFGAHLNAYTSFDETVYKLQIPSAEKGALEKGVHILEN
;
A
#
# COMPACT_ATOMS: atom_id res chain seq x y z
N MET A 1 38.14 -4.87 -36.84
CA MET A 1 39.32 -5.60 -36.33
C MET A 1 39.38 -5.40 -34.82
N PRO A 2 39.60 -6.47 -34.04
CA PRO A 2 38.80 -6.70 -32.84
C PRO A 2 39.62 -6.98 -31.57
N ASN A 3 39.17 -6.51 -30.42
CA ASN A 3 39.53 -7.13 -29.14
C ASN A 3 38.40 -8.07 -28.70
N LYS A 4 38.50 -9.31 -29.19
CA LYS A 4 37.80 -10.48 -28.65
C LYS A 4 38.67 -11.01 -27.51
N LEU A 5 38.21 -10.93 -26.27
CA LEU A 5 38.84 -11.69 -25.18
C LEU A 5 38.25 -13.10 -25.23
N VAL A 6 39.10 -14.00 -25.72
CA VAL A 6 38.86 -15.43 -25.91
C VAL A 6 39.12 -16.16 -24.59
N PHE A 7 38.20 -17.08 -24.28
CA PHE A 7 38.38 -18.36 -23.60
C PHE A 7 39.83 -18.79 -23.31
N THR A 8 40.08 -19.43 -22.16
CA THR A 8 40.57 -20.83 -22.10
C THR A 8 40.77 -21.27 -20.65
N LEU A 9 39.92 -22.21 -20.27
CA LEU A 9 40.01 -23.18 -19.18
C LEU A 9 41.28 -24.03 -19.30
N PHE A 10 42.05 -24.30 -18.24
CA PHE A 10 42.74 -25.60 -18.06
C PHE A 10 43.32 -25.77 -16.63
N LEU A 11 42.98 -26.91 -16.03
CA LEU A 11 43.64 -27.73 -14.99
C LEU A 11 44.71 -27.12 -14.08
N MET A 12 44.51 -27.26 -12.76
CA MET A 12 45.40 -28.05 -11.89
C MET A 12 44.82 -28.15 -10.47
N GLY A 13 44.51 -29.36 -10.03
CA GLY A 13 44.12 -29.65 -8.65
C GLY A 13 44.50 -31.08 -8.33
N ALA A 14 45.67 -31.23 -7.70
CA ALA A 14 46.39 -32.47 -7.54
C ALA A 14 45.63 -33.53 -6.73
N PHE A 15 45.74 -34.76 -7.23
CA PHE A 15 45.49 -36.01 -6.55
C PHE A 15 46.43 -36.13 -5.33
N LEU A 16 45.87 -36.23 -4.12
CA LEU A 16 46.56 -36.84 -2.99
C LEU A 16 45.70 -37.97 -2.45
N LEU A 17 46.15 -39.19 -2.76
CA LEU A 17 45.74 -40.43 -2.11
C LEU A 17 46.34 -40.46 -0.70
N CYS A 18 45.48 -40.64 0.31
CA CYS A 18 45.90 -41.28 1.55
C CYS A 18 44.83 -42.29 1.98
N SER A 19 45.34 -43.50 2.17
CA SER A 19 44.64 -44.76 2.34
C SER A 19 43.99 -44.91 3.71
N GLY A 20 42.88 -45.66 3.74
CA GLY A 20 42.68 -46.73 4.72
C GLY A 20 42.09 -46.35 6.07
N CYS A 21 40.75 -46.35 6.14
CA CYS A 21 40.05 -46.81 7.34
C CYS A 21 38.84 -47.64 6.92
N SER A 22 38.99 -48.97 6.95
CA SER A 22 37.89 -49.90 6.73
C SER A 22 37.05 -49.97 8.01
N ALA A 23 35.87 -49.36 8.00
CA ALA A 23 34.82 -49.63 8.96
C ALA A 23 33.65 -50.31 8.22
N PRO A 24 33.04 -51.36 8.79
CA PRO A 24 32.01 -52.13 8.10
C PRO A 24 30.76 -51.29 7.84
N LEU A 25 30.26 -51.34 6.59
CA LEU A 25 28.93 -50.87 6.23
C LEU A 25 27.88 -51.66 7.03
N SER A 26 27.34 -51.05 8.08
CA SER A 26 26.12 -51.52 8.71
C SER A 26 24.94 -50.96 7.91
N ASN A 27 24.45 -51.76 6.96
CA ASN A 27 23.19 -51.52 6.26
C ASN A 27 22.03 -51.77 7.23
N THR A 28 21.57 -50.73 7.90
CA THR A 28 20.21 -50.72 8.49
C THR A 28 19.64 -49.30 8.48
N LEU A 29 19.38 -48.76 7.29
CA LEU A 29 18.44 -47.64 7.14
C LEU A 29 17.03 -48.21 7.11
N THR A 30 16.50 -48.51 8.29
CA THR A 30 15.04 -48.56 8.51
C THR A 30 14.67 -47.55 9.60
N ASP A 31 15.20 -46.33 9.48
CA ASP A 31 14.59 -45.19 10.16
C ASP A 31 13.38 -44.75 9.32
N LYS A 32 12.21 -45.24 9.73
CA LYS A 32 10.92 -44.67 9.36
C LYS A 32 11.00 -43.16 9.62
N PRO A 33 10.79 -42.28 8.63
CA PRO A 33 10.80 -40.85 8.89
C PRO A 33 9.73 -40.56 9.95
N SER A 34 10.18 -40.10 11.10
CA SER A 34 9.32 -39.54 12.14
C SER A 34 8.64 -38.34 11.51
N SER A 35 7.39 -38.53 11.08
CA SER A 35 6.54 -37.46 10.60
C SER A 35 6.27 -36.54 11.79
N MET A 36 7.08 -35.48 11.93
CA MET A 36 6.65 -34.33 12.69
C MET A 36 5.29 -33.94 12.13
N PRO A 37 4.23 -33.81 12.93
CA PRO A 37 2.96 -33.34 12.42
C PRO A 37 3.24 -31.95 11.83
N LEU A 38 3.17 -31.87 10.50
CA LEU A 38 3.03 -30.59 9.83
C LEU A 38 1.71 -30.04 10.34
N THR A 39 1.77 -29.19 11.35
CA THR A 39 0.63 -28.38 11.74
C THR A 39 0.24 -27.61 10.49
N THR A 40 -0.79 -28.08 9.80
CA THR A 40 -1.41 -27.37 8.69
C THR A 40 -2.01 -26.13 9.30
N SER A 41 -1.23 -25.04 9.34
CA SER A 41 -1.75 -23.72 9.65
C SER A 41 -2.90 -23.48 8.69
N ASP A 42 -4.11 -23.46 9.22
CA ASP A 42 -5.32 -23.30 8.45
C ASP A 42 -5.38 -21.85 7.95
N PHE A 43 -4.88 -21.62 6.74
CA PHE A 43 -4.86 -20.30 6.09
C PHE A 43 -6.22 -19.95 5.46
N SER A 44 -7.28 -20.70 5.77
CA SER A 44 -8.64 -20.43 5.27
C SER A 44 -9.32 -19.23 5.94
N GLY A 45 -8.77 -18.73 7.06
CA GLY A 45 -9.34 -17.61 7.80
C GLY A 45 -8.91 -16.24 7.27
N ALA A 46 -9.80 -15.25 7.35
CA ALA A 46 -9.43 -13.86 7.14
C ALA A 46 -8.38 -13.43 8.17
N LEU A 47 -7.30 -12.79 7.70
CA LEU A 47 -6.26 -12.30 8.59
C LEU A 47 -6.83 -11.25 9.56
N PRO A 48 -6.45 -11.31 10.85
CA PRO A 48 -6.94 -10.35 11.82
C PRO A 48 -6.46 -8.93 11.48
N ILE A 49 -7.35 -7.95 11.65
CA ILE A 49 -6.98 -6.54 11.56
C ILE A 49 -6.14 -6.17 12.78
N SER A 50 -5.13 -5.32 12.59
CA SER A 50 -4.28 -4.86 13.69
C SER A 50 -5.13 -4.17 14.78
N PRO A 51 -4.88 -4.43 16.07
CA PRO A 51 -5.61 -3.78 17.16
C PRO A 51 -5.37 -2.27 17.25
N ARG A 52 -4.39 -1.73 16.51
CA ARG A 52 -4.13 -0.29 16.38
C ARG A 52 -5.06 0.42 15.40
N ILE A 53 -5.91 -0.33 14.69
CA ILE A 53 -6.87 0.19 13.73
C ILE A 53 -8.26 0.11 14.36
N ILE A 54 -8.89 1.27 14.51
CA ILE A 54 -10.31 1.35 14.83
C ILE A 54 -11.06 1.27 13.50
N LYS A 55 -11.89 0.27 13.34
CA LYS A 55 -12.74 0.06 12.17
C LYS A 55 -14.21 0.18 12.58
N GLY A 56 -15.00 0.85 11.77
CA GLY A 56 -16.45 0.89 11.93
C GLY A 56 -17.15 1.22 10.63
N GLN A 57 -18.47 1.32 10.71
CA GLN A 57 -19.33 1.73 9.61
C GLN A 57 -20.32 2.77 10.17
N LEU A 58 -20.52 3.85 9.42
CA LEU A 58 -21.54 4.86 9.72
C LEU A 58 -22.91 4.35 9.26
N ASP A 59 -23.99 4.95 9.76
CA ASP A 59 -25.37 4.55 9.44
C ASP A 59 -25.68 4.65 7.94
N ASN A 60 -24.99 5.53 7.21
CA ASN A 60 -25.09 5.69 5.76
C ASN A 60 -24.27 4.66 4.95
N GLY A 61 -23.59 3.72 5.61
CA GLY A 61 -22.83 2.65 4.97
C GLY A 61 -21.35 2.94 4.75
N ILE A 62 -20.87 4.17 4.97
CA ILE A 62 -19.45 4.51 4.84
C ILE A 62 -18.63 3.72 5.87
N THR A 63 -17.62 2.99 5.39
CA THR A 63 -16.66 2.30 6.25
C THR A 63 -15.50 3.23 6.57
N TYR A 64 -15.16 3.38 7.85
CA TYR A 64 -14.01 4.17 8.27
C TYR A 64 -12.94 3.31 8.93
N LEU A 65 -11.68 3.72 8.75
CA LEU A 65 -10.50 3.15 9.39
C LEU A 65 -9.69 4.28 10.00
N ILE A 66 -9.49 4.23 11.31
CA ILE A 66 -8.70 5.22 12.04
C ILE A 66 -7.50 4.54 12.66
N ARG A 67 -6.32 5.11 12.41
CA ARG A 67 -5.07 4.66 13.01
C ARG A 67 -4.32 5.84 13.57
N GLN A 68 -3.98 5.76 14.86
CA GLN A 68 -3.07 6.74 15.45
C GLN A 68 -1.66 6.56 14.88
N ASN A 69 -1.08 7.65 14.43
CA ASN A 69 0.30 7.72 13.98
C ASN A 69 1.01 8.89 14.67
N LYS A 70 2.28 8.72 15.05
CA LYS A 70 3.07 9.73 15.75
C LYS A 70 4.10 10.42 14.85
N THR A 71 4.27 9.95 13.61
CA THR A 71 5.34 10.44 12.72
C THR A 71 4.84 10.57 11.28
N PRO A 72 4.92 11.76 10.66
CA PRO A 72 5.37 13.03 11.23
C PRO A 72 4.43 13.53 12.35
N GLU A 73 5.00 14.25 13.33
CA GLU A 73 4.22 14.80 14.44
C GLU A 73 3.26 15.91 13.97
N LYS A 74 2.19 16.12 14.75
CA LYS A 74 1.22 17.23 14.58
C LYS A 74 0.54 17.28 13.22
N ARG A 75 0.35 16.13 12.58
CA ARG A 75 -0.35 16.00 11.29
C ARG A 75 -1.43 14.95 11.37
N ALA A 76 -2.51 15.19 10.64
CA ALA A 76 -3.52 14.19 10.33
C ALA A 76 -3.62 14.04 8.81
N GLU A 77 -3.90 12.82 8.36
CA GLU A 77 -4.15 12.52 6.95
C GLU A 77 -5.53 11.89 6.85
N ILE A 78 -6.38 12.48 6.03
CA ILE A 78 -7.73 12.03 5.74
C ILE A 78 -7.72 11.53 4.30
N ARG A 79 -8.30 10.34 4.08
CA ARG A 79 -8.43 9.76 2.75
C ARG A 79 -9.86 9.32 2.52
N LEU A 80 -10.48 9.82 1.45
CA LEU A 80 -11.74 9.32 0.93
C LEU A 80 -11.42 8.37 -0.22
N ILE A 81 -11.81 7.10 -0.07
CA ILE A 81 -11.59 6.06 -1.08
C ILE A 81 -12.95 5.73 -1.70
N VAL A 82 -13.10 6.09 -2.96
CA VAL A 82 -14.24 5.70 -3.78
C VAL A 82 -13.84 4.43 -4.53
N LYS A 83 -14.58 3.35 -4.30
CA LYS A 83 -14.35 2.03 -4.94
C LYS A 83 -14.91 2.00 -6.38
N ALA A 84 -14.57 3.03 -7.15
CA ALA A 84 -14.88 3.17 -8.55
C ALA A 84 -13.71 3.91 -9.23
N GLY A 85 -13.23 3.32 -10.32
CA GLY A 85 -12.21 3.89 -11.19
C GLY A 85 -12.59 3.66 -12.66
N SER A 86 -11.64 3.79 -13.58
CA SER A 86 -11.91 3.73 -15.01
C SER A 86 -12.41 2.38 -15.53
N ILE A 87 -12.25 1.27 -14.77
CA ILE A 87 -12.76 -0.05 -15.16
C ILE A 87 -14.29 -0.12 -15.18
N LEU A 88 -14.96 0.81 -14.48
CA LEU A 88 -16.40 0.90 -14.40
C LEU A 88 -16.99 1.89 -15.42
N GLU A 89 -16.17 2.49 -16.27
CA GLU A 89 -16.62 3.39 -17.33
C GLU A 89 -17.24 2.60 -18.49
N ASP A 90 -18.39 3.06 -18.97
CA ASP A 90 -18.95 2.63 -20.26
C ASP A 90 -18.14 3.22 -21.45
N ASP A 91 -18.32 2.68 -22.65
CA ASP A 91 -17.61 3.13 -23.86
C ASP A 91 -17.77 4.64 -24.14
N ASN A 92 -18.89 5.24 -23.73
CA ASN A 92 -19.17 6.67 -23.89
C ASN A 92 -18.75 7.51 -22.67
N GLN A 93 -18.12 6.92 -21.67
CA GLN A 93 -17.67 7.55 -20.42
C GLN A 93 -16.14 7.50 -20.27
N GLN A 94 -15.40 7.14 -21.31
CA GLN A 94 -13.94 7.00 -21.22
C GLN A 94 -13.27 8.29 -20.71
N GLY A 95 -12.60 8.17 -19.56
CA GLY A 95 -11.95 9.27 -18.86
C GLY A 95 -12.85 10.07 -17.90
N PHE A 96 -14.11 9.68 -17.72
CA PHE A 96 -15.04 10.37 -16.82
C PHE A 96 -14.63 10.27 -15.36
N ALA A 97 -14.13 9.12 -14.88
CA ALA A 97 -13.71 8.96 -13.50
C ALA A 97 -12.60 9.97 -13.16
N HIS A 98 -11.59 10.08 -14.04
CA HIS A 98 -10.51 11.05 -13.89
C HIS A 98 -10.99 12.50 -14.06
N PHE A 99 -11.92 12.75 -14.98
CA PHE A 99 -12.51 14.07 -15.14
C PHE A 99 -13.27 14.52 -13.88
N VAL A 100 -14.09 13.64 -13.31
CA VAL A 100 -14.85 13.90 -12.07
C VAL A 100 -13.91 14.17 -10.90
N GLU A 101 -12.80 13.43 -10.79
CA GLU A 101 -11.78 13.68 -9.76
C GLU A 101 -11.22 15.10 -9.83
N HIS A 102 -10.86 15.57 -11.03
CA HIS A 102 -10.43 16.95 -11.22
C HIS A 102 -11.52 17.97 -10.87
N MET A 103 -12.78 17.65 -11.17
CA MET A 103 -13.90 18.55 -10.90
C MET A 103 -14.24 18.67 -9.41
N ALA A 104 -13.92 17.67 -8.59
CA ALA A 104 -14.14 17.72 -7.13
C ALA A 104 -13.40 18.88 -6.44
N PHE A 105 -12.33 19.42 -7.07
CA PHE A 105 -11.59 20.58 -6.55
C PHE A 105 -11.96 21.90 -7.25
N ASN A 106 -12.87 21.87 -8.21
CA ASN A 106 -13.28 23.04 -9.01
C ASN A 106 -14.55 23.73 -8.48
N GLY A 107 -15.01 23.37 -7.29
CA GLY A 107 -16.15 23.96 -6.59
C GLY A 107 -17.16 22.89 -6.17
N THR A 108 -17.74 23.07 -4.99
CA THR A 108 -18.82 22.23 -4.42
C THR A 108 -19.99 23.14 -4.00
N GLU A 109 -21.01 22.57 -3.34
CA GLU A 109 -22.12 23.37 -2.81
C GLU A 109 -21.66 24.38 -1.75
N ASP A 110 -20.79 23.96 -0.83
CA ASP A 110 -20.30 24.81 0.27
C ASP A 110 -18.99 25.56 -0.04
N PHE A 111 -18.31 25.23 -1.15
CA PHE A 111 -17.00 25.80 -1.47
C PHE A 111 -16.95 26.32 -2.90
N ASP A 112 -16.68 27.61 -3.05
CA ASP A 112 -16.49 28.19 -4.37
C ASP A 112 -15.22 27.65 -5.03
N LYS A 113 -15.12 27.87 -6.35
CA LYS A 113 -13.92 27.50 -7.11
C LYS A 113 -12.67 28.10 -6.44
N GLN A 114 -11.65 27.27 -6.26
CA GLN A 114 -10.38 27.59 -5.58
C GLN A 114 -10.45 27.75 -4.06
N GLU A 115 -11.62 27.86 -3.43
CA GLU A 115 -11.73 28.08 -1.98
C GLU A 115 -11.08 26.95 -1.18
N ILE A 116 -11.24 25.69 -1.63
CA ILE A 116 -10.57 24.53 -1.03
C ILE A 116 -9.04 24.68 -1.08
N VAL A 117 -8.51 25.14 -2.23
CA VAL A 117 -7.07 25.34 -2.42
C VAL A 117 -6.57 26.47 -1.54
N GLU A 118 -7.27 27.61 -1.53
CA GLU A 118 -6.95 28.77 -0.70
C GLU A 118 -6.98 28.42 0.79
N TYR A 119 -7.98 27.66 1.24
CA TYR A 119 -8.06 27.19 2.61
C TYR A 119 -6.86 26.32 2.98
N VAL A 120 -6.53 25.32 2.15
CA VAL A 120 -5.37 24.44 2.38
C VAL A 120 -4.07 25.24 2.45
N GLU A 121 -3.89 26.23 1.58
CA GLU A 121 -2.72 27.11 1.62
C GLU A 121 -2.71 28.02 2.86
N SER A 122 -3.87 28.51 3.31
CA SER A 122 -4.00 29.37 4.49
C SER A 122 -3.56 28.69 5.79
N ILE A 123 -3.75 27.37 5.89
CA ILE A 123 -3.30 26.54 7.03
C ILE A 123 -1.85 26.05 6.87
N GLY A 124 -1.09 26.64 5.93
CA GLY A 124 0.33 26.34 5.69
C GLY A 124 0.57 25.03 4.95
N MET A 125 -0.46 24.41 4.39
CA MET A 125 -0.33 23.25 3.52
C MET A 125 -0.17 23.71 2.06
N LYS A 126 -0.08 22.77 1.12
CA LYS A 126 0.16 23.06 -0.31
C LYS A 126 -0.62 22.11 -1.18
N PHE A 127 -1.29 22.64 -2.20
CA PHE A 127 -1.86 21.83 -3.27
C PHE A 127 -0.77 21.01 -3.96
N GLY A 128 -1.06 19.77 -4.36
CA GLY A 128 -0.09 18.85 -4.96
C GLY A 128 0.80 18.11 -3.95
N ALA A 129 1.13 18.71 -2.80
CA ALA A 129 1.93 18.04 -1.75
C ALA A 129 1.06 17.46 -0.63
N HIS A 130 0.06 18.22 -0.19
CA HIS A 130 -0.75 17.91 0.98
C HIS A 130 -2.23 17.69 0.62
N LEU A 131 -2.72 18.36 -0.43
CA LEU A 131 -4.01 18.08 -1.06
C LEU A 131 -3.75 17.45 -2.43
N ASN A 132 -4.25 16.24 -2.63
CA ASN A 132 -4.06 15.46 -3.85
C ASN A 132 -5.23 14.52 -4.07
N ALA A 133 -5.43 14.08 -5.31
CA ALA A 133 -6.19 12.89 -5.59
C ALA A 133 -5.53 12.07 -6.71
N TYR A 134 -6.04 10.87 -6.94
CA TYR A 134 -5.72 10.09 -8.12
C TYR A 134 -6.89 9.18 -8.48
N THR A 135 -6.97 8.86 -9.77
CA THR A 135 -7.89 7.88 -10.32
C THR A 135 -7.09 6.72 -10.91
N SER A 136 -7.44 5.50 -10.53
CA SER A 136 -6.91 4.23 -11.04
C SER A 136 -7.99 3.50 -11.84
N PHE A 137 -7.72 2.26 -12.23
CA PHE A 137 -8.72 1.38 -12.83
C PHE A 137 -9.85 1.05 -11.85
N ASP A 138 -9.54 0.80 -10.59
CA ASP A 138 -10.46 0.24 -9.58
C ASP A 138 -10.93 1.23 -8.52
N GLU A 139 -10.25 2.36 -8.37
CA GLU A 139 -10.53 3.33 -7.32
C GLU A 139 -10.22 4.77 -7.73
N THR A 140 -10.87 5.69 -7.01
CA THR A 140 -10.54 7.11 -6.99
C THR A 140 -10.31 7.51 -5.54
N VAL A 141 -9.17 8.14 -5.25
CA VAL A 141 -8.76 8.44 -3.87
C VAL A 141 -8.42 9.90 -3.70
N TYR A 142 -9.15 10.58 -2.82
CA TYR A 142 -8.89 11.95 -2.39
C TYR A 142 -8.10 11.94 -1.09
N LYS A 143 -7.02 12.70 -1.03
CA LYS A 143 -6.06 12.73 0.07
C LYS A 143 -5.90 14.17 0.55
N LEU A 144 -6.16 14.40 1.83
CA LEU A 144 -6.00 15.69 2.46
C LEU A 144 -5.15 15.52 3.73
N GLN A 145 -4.00 16.20 3.76
CA GLN A 145 -3.18 16.35 4.95
C GLN A 145 -3.42 17.71 5.58
N ILE A 146 -3.57 17.72 6.90
CA ILE A 146 -3.84 18.92 7.70
C ILE A 146 -2.97 18.96 8.95
N PRO A 147 -2.66 20.15 9.49
CA PRO A 147 -2.07 20.29 10.81
C PRO A 147 -3.06 19.81 11.88
N SER A 148 -2.67 18.85 12.73
CA SER A 148 -3.56 18.33 13.77
C SER A 148 -3.63 19.22 15.02
N ALA A 149 -2.75 20.23 15.11
CA ALA A 149 -2.70 21.16 16.23
C ALA A 149 -3.52 22.44 15.99
N GLU A 150 -3.92 22.69 14.73
CA GLU A 150 -4.74 23.83 14.35
C GLU A 150 -6.20 23.54 14.70
N LYS A 151 -6.82 24.43 15.47
CA LYS A 151 -8.20 24.24 15.93
C LYS A 151 -9.16 24.35 14.74
N GLY A 152 -10.07 23.38 14.57
CA GLY A 152 -11.05 23.40 13.48
C GLY A 152 -10.52 22.83 12.16
N ALA A 153 -9.21 22.59 12.02
CA ALA A 153 -8.64 22.11 10.77
C ALA A 153 -9.10 20.70 10.40
N LEU A 154 -9.32 19.85 11.42
CA LEU A 154 -9.85 18.50 11.24
C LEU A 154 -11.30 18.53 10.81
N GLU A 155 -12.13 19.31 11.49
CA GLU A 155 -13.55 19.46 11.20
C GLU A 155 -13.76 20.01 9.79
N LYS A 156 -13.05 21.08 9.43
CA LYS A 156 -13.12 21.66 8.07
C LYS A 156 -12.55 20.69 7.02
N GLY A 157 -11.50 19.94 7.35
CA GLY A 157 -10.92 18.93 6.46
C GLY A 157 -11.87 17.75 6.17
N VAL A 158 -12.63 17.30 7.19
CA VAL A 158 -13.70 16.30 6.98
C VAL A 158 -14.82 16.88 6.15
N HIS A 159 -15.26 18.12 6.44
CA HIS A 159 -16.33 18.80 5.71
C HIS A 159 -16.01 19.01 4.21
N ILE A 160 -14.74 19.27 3.86
CA ILE A 160 -14.28 19.34 2.46
C ILE A 160 -14.50 18.00 1.72
N LEU A 161 -14.38 16.86 2.42
CA LEU A 161 -14.56 15.53 1.82
C LEU A 161 -15.99 14.99 1.95
N GLU A 162 -16.85 15.65 2.72
CA GLU A 162 -18.28 15.32 2.88
C GLU A 162 -19.13 15.89 1.73
N ASN A 163 -18.72 17.04 1.21
CA ASN A 163 -19.37 17.78 0.13
C ASN A 163 -19.41 17.04 -1.21
#